data_AF-A0A841D628-F1
#
_entry.id   AF-A0A841D628-F1
#
_cell.length_a   1.000
_cell.length_b   1.000
_cell.length_c   1.000
_cell.angle_alpha   90.00
_cell.angle_beta   90.00
_cell.angle_gamma   90.00
#
_symmetry.space_group_name_H-M   'P 1'
#
loop_
_entity.id
_entity.type
_entity.pdbx_description
1 polymer ?
#
loop_
_entity_poly.entity_id
_entity_poly.type
_entity_poly.pdbx_seq_one_letter_code
_entity_poly.pdbx_strand_id
1 'polypeptide(L)'
;MTAETRPPRTAAAGGPGAAAGDPAVPGLAHARARATGPLPLGADEPAPPGMARLSHGDGTGFALPAWPDGATPSLLEEYHTAPVHVERSGETRRVLAAALKCCWRDLAADPWPGAPAPVDDVLAAYRALIGRGDDLMRNWAVGALRRLHDSAWLVVGDGLVRLGPRCASWPAGSHAQLRELMRRLPAPGEEAAGLDVLPAAGRAEGAASVTVPEEVDEDLLGPLDERRRAEVVAAFMAVEHAAEPVHEARFPALRDPVLRRVLAELLQRRGRVLVQGRETWTSGYADGTASGTGGGTGGGPGAGTVPDEAGRAVLALVLVHSVAIPRAEGLLPADSWLSPFPTQVEELRRHTMLPIGELEAALRSLRHAGLVSQVKAGEEAGGYVPGPQFHRLTGPARRRLQEELILAAGPHTPLAAAVRARRR
;
A
#
# COMPACT_ATOMS: atom_id res chain seq x y z
N MET A 1 -39.42 43.25 -48.60
CA MET A 1 -39.06 42.50 -49.83
C MET A 1 -37.60 42.79 -50.13
N THR A 2 -36.71 41.90 -49.73
CA THR A 2 -35.38 41.64 -50.33
C THR A 2 -34.79 40.45 -49.58
N ALA A 3 -34.94 39.29 -50.21
CA ALA A 3 -34.33 38.04 -49.78
C ALA A 3 -32.86 38.06 -50.19
N GLU A 4 -31.97 37.70 -49.27
CA GLU A 4 -30.58 37.43 -49.60
C GLU A 4 -30.22 36.00 -49.15
N THR A 5 -30.15 35.14 -50.17
CA THR A 5 -29.90 33.70 -50.08
C THR A 5 -28.40 33.47 -49.88
N ARG A 6 -28.00 32.94 -48.72
CA ARG A 6 -26.61 32.56 -48.43
C ARG A 6 -26.43 31.05 -48.69
N PRO A 7 -25.39 30.62 -49.44
CA PRO A 7 -25.19 29.21 -49.80
C PRO A 7 -24.60 28.37 -48.64
N PRO A 8 -24.73 27.03 -48.67
CA PRO A 8 -24.31 26.16 -47.58
C PRO A 8 -22.79 25.97 -47.59
N ARG A 9 -22.15 26.16 -46.42
CA ARG A 9 -20.74 25.78 -46.21
C ARG A 9 -20.67 24.27 -45.99
N THR A 10 -20.06 23.60 -46.96
CA THR A 10 -19.56 22.22 -46.88
C THR A 10 -18.67 22.02 -45.67
N ALA A 11 -18.99 20.97 -44.91
CA ALA A 11 -18.16 20.40 -43.87
C ALA A 11 -16.88 19.80 -44.47
N ALA A 12 -15.74 20.14 -43.90
CA ALA A 12 -14.51 19.38 -44.03
C ALA A 12 -13.94 19.22 -42.62
N ALA A 13 -14.09 18.00 -42.09
CA ALA A 13 -13.50 17.54 -40.86
C ALA A 13 -12.00 17.28 -41.07
N GLY A 14 -11.20 17.74 -40.13
CA GLY A 14 -9.78 17.42 -40.00
C GLY A 14 -9.34 17.82 -38.59
N GLY A 15 -9.27 16.84 -37.69
CA GLY A 15 -8.83 17.02 -36.30
C GLY A 15 -7.37 17.50 -36.22
N PRO A 16 -6.98 18.09 -35.08
CA PRO A 16 -6.28 17.27 -34.10
C PRO A 16 -6.66 17.61 -32.65
N GLY A 17 -6.65 16.60 -31.79
CA GLY A 17 -6.90 16.78 -30.37
C GLY A 17 -6.80 15.45 -29.64
N ALA A 18 -5.59 14.88 -29.61
CA ALA A 18 -5.26 13.92 -28.56
C ALA A 18 -5.44 14.68 -27.24
N ALA A 19 -6.50 14.33 -26.50
CA ALA A 19 -6.79 14.91 -25.21
C ALA A 19 -5.59 14.68 -24.30
N ALA A 20 -4.90 15.75 -23.93
CA ALA A 20 -4.00 15.75 -22.79
C ALA A 20 -4.84 15.31 -21.58
N GLY A 21 -4.63 14.06 -21.13
CA GLY A 21 -5.34 13.51 -19.98
C GLY A 21 -5.12 14.41 -18.77
N ASP A 22 -6.17 14.61 -17.99
CA ASP A 22 -6.10 15.39 -16.75
C ASP A 22 -4.98 14.83 -15.85
N PRO A 23 -3.93 15.62 -15.52
CA PRO A 23 -2.81 15.16 -14.70
C PRO A 23 -3.23 14.71 -13.29
N ALA A 24 -4.46 15.01 -12.86
CA ALA A 24 -5.03 14.49 -11.62
C ALA A 24 -5.35 12.98 -11.66
N VAL A 25 -5.59 12.41 -12.85
CA VAL A 25 -6.03 11.02 -13.02
C VAL A 25 -4.91 10.00 -12.71
N PRO A 26 -3.67 10.15 -13.21
CA PRO A 26 -2.56 9.28 -12.83
C PRO A 26 -2.27 9.36 -11.33
N GLY A 27 -2.25 10.56 -10.75
CA GLY A 27 -2.02 10.75 -9.33
C GLY A 27 -3.05 10.06 -8.44
N LEU A 28 -4.33 10.04 -8.84
CA LEU A 28 -5.38 9.32 -8.14
C LEU A 28 -5.20 7.80 -8.25
N ALA A 29 -4.80 7.29 -9.42
CA ALA A 29 -4.51 5.87 -9.59
C ALA A 29 -3.35 5.43 -8.69
N HIS A 30 -2.23 6.16 -8.66
CA HIS A 30 -1.10 5.87 -7.77
C HIS A 30 -1.48 5.93 -6.30
N ALA A 31 -2.27 6.94 -5.92
CA ALA A 31 -2.80 7.04 -4.57
C ALA A 31 -3.66 5.82 -4.22
N ARG A 32 -4.58 5.41 -5.10
CA ARG A 32 -5.40 4.20 -4.92
C ARG A 32 -4.53 2.96 -4.84
N ALA A 33 -3.59 2.75 -5.75
CA ALA A 33 -2.76 1.54 -5.79
C ALA A 33 -1.91 1.37 -4.52
N ARG A 34 -1.41 2.47 -3.97
CA ARG A 34 -0.70 2.47 -2.69
C ARG A 34 -1.61 2.12 -1.52
N ALA A 35 -2.84 2.57 -1.61
CA ALA A 35 -3.85 2.43 -0.61
C ALA A 35 -4.43 0.98 -0.67
N THR A 36 -5.08 0.61 -1.77
CA THR A 36 -5.79 -0.66 -1.94
C THR A 36 -4.91 -1.82 -2.39
N GLY A 37 -3.64 -1.57 -2.69
CA GLY A 37 -2.81 -2.53 -3.43
C GLY A 37 -3.09 -2.46 -4.94
N PRO A 38 -2.60 -3.45 -5.71
CA PRO A 38 -2.68 -3.48 -7.17
C PRO A 38 -4.09 -3.20 -7.70
N LEU A 39 -4.22 -2.34 -8.71
CA LEU A 39 -5.53 -1.94 -9.23
C LEU A 39 -6.04 -2.98 -10.22
N PRO A 40 -7.26 -3.51 -10.09
CA PRO A 40 -7.82 -4.38 -11.12
C PRO A 40 -8.02 -3.60 -12.42
N LEU A 41 -7.71 -4.24 -13.54
CA LEU A 41 -7.91 -3.74 -14.90
C LEU A 41 -8.87 -4.67 -15.64
N GLY A 42 -9.81 -4.07 -16.36
CA GLY A 42 -10.68 -4.79 -17.29
C GLY A 42 -9.91 -5.43 -18.45
N ALA A 43 -10.63 -6.22 -19.25
CA ALA A 43 -10.07 -6.81 -20.45
C ALA A 43 -9.53 -5.70 -21.38
N ASP A 44 -8.24 -5.79 -21.71
CA ASP A 44 -7.52 -4.83 -22.57
C ASP A 44 -7.52 -3.36 -22.09
N GLU A 45 -7.89 -3.12 -20.82
CA GLU A 45 -7.77 -1.80 -20.22
C GLU A 45 -6.28 -1.45 -20.05
N PRO A 46 -5.83 -0.28 -20.55
CA PRO A 46 -4.44 0.15 -20.40
C PRO A 46 -4.12 0.51 -18.96
N ALA A 47 -2.90 0.21 -18.51
CA ALA A 47 -2.45 0.66 -17.20
C ALA A 47 -2.33 2.20 -17.17
N PRO A 48 -2.67 2.85 -16.04
CA PRO A 48 -2.42 4.27 -15.86
C PRO A 48 -0.93 4.62 -16.05
N PRO A 49 -0.60 5.84 -16.50
CA PRO A 49 0.78 6.27 -16.66
C PRO A 49 1.64 6.04 -15.41
N GLY A 50 2.84 5.51 -15.60
CA GLY A 50 3.78 5.17 -14.52
C GLY A 50 3.43 3.87 -13.76
N MET A 51 2.50 3.06 -14.27
CA MET A 51 2.17 1.74 -13.73
C MET A 51 2.47 0.62 -14.74
N ALA A 52 2.94 -0.51 -14.23
CA ALA A 52 3.09 -1.74 -15.00
C ALA A 52 1.75 -2.48 -15.10
N ARG A 53 1.43 -2.96 -16.31
CA ARG A 53 0.27 -3.82 -16.56
C ARG A 53 0.66 -5.28 -16.39
N LEU A 54 0.06 -5.94 -15.42
CA LEU A 54 0.04 -7.40 -15.31
C LEU A 54 -1.19 -7.91 -16.06
N SER A 55 -1.00 -8.81 -17.01
CA SER A 55 -2.11 -9.35 -17.83
C SER A 55 -2.27 -10.83 -17.55
N HIS A 56 -3.52 -11.25 -17.34
CA HIS A 56 -3.93 -12.64 -17.36
C HIS A 56 -4.22 -13.09 -18.80
N GLY A 57 -4.23 -14.40 -19.02
CA GLY A 57 -4.50 -15.00 -20.33
C GLY A 57 -5.89 -14.68 -20.91
N ASP A 58 -6.83 -14.22 -20.07
CA ASP A 58 -8.18 -13.79 -20.43
C ASP A 58 -8.30 -12.29 -20.78
N GLY A 59 -7.16 -11.58 -20.84
CA GLY A 59 -7.10 -10.15 -21.14
C GLY A 59 -7.32 -9.24 -19.94
N THR A 60 -7.83 -9.74 -18.81
CA THR A 60 -7.95 -8.98 -17.55
C THR A 60 -6.60 -8.82 -16.88
N GLY A 61 -6.49 -7.99 -15.83
CA GLY A 61 -5.19 -7.80 -15.21
C GLY A 61 -5.15 -6.91 -13.98
N PHE A 62 -3.94 -6.49 -13.65
CA PHE A 62 -3.67 -5.54 -12.58
C PHE A 62 -2.71 -4.44 -13.01
N ALA A 63 -2.90 -3.22 -12.53
CA ALA A 63 -1.90 -2.15 -12.58
C ALA A 63 -1.08 -2.13 -11.28
N LEU A 64 0.24 -2.16 -11.42
CA LEU A 64 1.20 -2.01 -10.33
C LEU A 64 1.96 -0.69 -10.45
N PRO A 65 2.16 0.07 -9.35
CA PRO A 65 3.08 1.21 -9.38
C PRO A 65 4.47 0.78 -9.81
N ALA A 66 5.01 1.45 -10.83
CA ALA A 66 6.40 1.29 -11.22
C ALA A 66 7.27 2.28 -10.45
N TRP A 67 8.44 1.79 -10.08
CA TRP A 67 9.42 2.53 -9.30
C TRP A 67 10.39 3.20 -10.26
N PRO A 68 10.85 4.43 -9.97
CA PRO A 68 11.84 5.09 -10.82
C PRO A 68 13.08 4.20 -10.90
N ASP A 69 13.60 4.03 -12.11
CA ASP A 69 14.79 3.22 -12.41
C ASP A 69 14.75 1.76 -11.95
N GLY A 70 13.53 1.21 -11.79
CA GLY A 70 13.36 -0.14 -11.25
C GLY A 70 13.85 -0.30 -9.82
N ALA A 71 14.08 0.81 -9.10
CA ALA A 71 14.48 0.79 -7.70
C ALA A 71 13.46 0.05 -6.84
N THR A 72 13.91 -0.65 -5.81
CA THR A 72 12.99 -1.37 -4.90
C THR A 72 13.29 -1.00 -3.45
N PRO A 73 12.39 -1.32 -2.50
CA PRO A 73 12.61 -1.03 -1.08
C PRO A 73 13.89 -1.62 -0.49
N SER A 74 14.54 -2.58 -1.17
CA SER A 74 15.86 -3.07 -0.78
C SER A 74 16.90 -1.95 -0.67
N LEU A 75 16.73 -0.87 -1.43
CA LEU A 75 17.61 0.30 -1.37
C LEU A 75 17.62 0.93 0.04
N LEU A 76 16.53 0.81 0.80
CA LEU A 76 16.50 1.32 2.18
C LEU A 76 17.54 0.66 3.07
N GLU A 77 17.88 -0.61 2.82
CA GLU A 77 18.87 -1.35 3.60
C GLU A 77 20.28 -0.78 3.40
N GLU A 78 20.62 -0.40 2.16
CA GLU A 78 21.89 0.26 1.82
C GLU A 78 22.07 1.59 2.57
N TYR A 79 20.98 2.34 2.74
CA TYR A 79 20.98 3.60 3.48
C TYR A 79 20.63 3.45 4.96
N HIS A 80 20.61 2.22 5.50
CA HIS A 80 20.27 1.92 6.88
C HIS A 80 18.98 2.61 7.37
N THR A 81 18.00 2.71 6.49
CA THR A 81 16.72 3.38 6.74
C THR A 81 15.68 2.33 7.06
N ALA A 82 15.05 2.45 8.23
CA ALA A 82 14.04 1.49 8.65
C ALA A 82 12.79 1.59 7.76
N PRO A 83 12.38 0.51 7.07
CA PRO A 83 11.11 0.49 6.35
C PRO A 83 9.93 0.47 7.33
N VAL A 84 8.73 0.77 6.84
CA VAL A 84 7.49 0.54 7.59
C VAL A 84 7.45 -0.89 8.10
N HIS A 85 7.24 -1.06 9.41
CA HIS A 85 7.25 -2.37 10.04
C HIS A 85 6.10 -3.24 9.55
N VAL A 86 6.42 -4.46 9.10
CA VAL A 86 5.43 -5.50 8.82
C VAL A 86 5.31 -6.38 10.05
N GLU A 87 4.10 -6.47 10.60
CA GLU A 87 3.81 -7.31 11.75
C GLU A 87 4.25 -8.76 11.48
N ARG A 88 5.03 -9.34 12.41
CA ARG A 88 5.50 -10.73 12.33
C ARG A 88 6.16 -11.02 10.97
N SER A 89 7.07 -10.15 10.56
CA SER A 89 7.71 -10.22 9.24
C SER A 89 8.45 -11.54 9.00
N GLY A 90 8.98 -12.18 10.05
CA GLY A 90 9.66 -13.48 9.94
C GLY A 90 8.69 -14.61 9.59
N GLU A 91 7.60 -14.74 10.35
CA GLU A 91 6.55 -15.74 10.09
C GLU A 91 5.89 -15.50 8.74
N THR A 92 5.55 -14.24 8.44
CA THR A 92 4.89 -13.87 7.19
C THR A 92 5.77 -14.17 5.97
N ARG A 93 7.10 -13.92 6.06
CA ARG A 93 8.06 -14.31 5.01
C ARG A 93 8.17 -15.83 4.85
N ARG A 94 8.16 -16.59 5.93
CA ARG A 94 8.20 -18.07 5.87
C ARG A 94 6.95 -18.66 5.23
N VAL A 95 5.77 -18.11 5.53
CA VAL A 95 4.51 -18.53 4.90
C VAL A 95 4.48 -18.16 3.42
N LEU A 96 4.99 -16.98 3.05
CA LEU A 96 5.14 -16.61 1.64
C LEU A 96 6.09 -17.57 0.91
N ALA A 97 7.22 -17.94 1.52
CA ALA A 97 8.15 -18.91 0.95
C ALA A 97 7.51 -20.30 0.76
N ALA A 98 6.71 -20.76 1.73
CA ALA A 98 5.94 -22.00 1.62
C ALA A 98 4.91 -21.93 0.48
N ALA A 99 4.15 -20.83 0.39
CA ALA A 99 3.20 -20.61 -0.69
C ALA A 99 3.88 -20.58 -2.06
N LEU A 100 5.03 -19.90 -2.16
CA LEU A 100 5.84 -19.86 -3.37
C LEU A 100 6.33 -21.25 -3.79
N LYS A 101 6.81 -22.06 -2.85
CA LYS A 101 7.21 -23.46 -3.09
C LYS A 101 6.08 -24.30 -3.67
N CYS A 102 4.84 -24.11 -3.19
CA CYS A 102 3.68 -24.86 -3.67
C CYS A 102 3.13 -24.35 -5.01
N CYS A 103 3.20 -23.04 -5.26
CA CYS A 103 2.61 -22.40 -6.44
C CYS A 103 3.59 -22.32 -7.63
N TRP A 104 4.89 -22.18 -7.41
CA TRP A 104 5.90 -22.05 -8.47
C TRP A 104 6.49 -23.41 -8.85
N ARG A 105 5.69 -24.20 -9.57
CA ARG A 105 6.03 -25.58 -9.96
C ARG A 105 7.07 -25.67 -11.06
N ASP A 106 7.04 -24.74 -12.01
CA ASP A 106 8.05 -24.62 -13.06
C ASP A 106 9.01 -23.48 -12.75
N LEU A 107 10.18 -23.83 -12.19
CA LEU A 107 11.23 -22.87 -11.86
C LEU A 107 11.92 -22.28 -13.11
N ALA A 108 11.64 -22.76 -14.32
CA ALA A 108 12.12 -22.10 -15.54
C ALA A 108 11.26 -20.90 -15.93
N ALA A 109 9.98 -20.91 -15.55
CA ALA A 109 9.03 -19.84 -15.81
C ALA A 109 9.09 -18.71 -14.76
N ASP A 110 8.45 -17.58 -15.06
CA ASP A 110 8.21 -16.52 -14.10
C ASP A 110 7.42 -17.06 -12.89
N PRO A 111 7.74 -16.65 -11.64
CA PRO A 111 6.98 -17.08 -10.48
C PRO A 111 5.50 -16.70 -10.59
N TRP A 112 5.16 -15.51 -11.09
CA TRP A 112 3.78 -15.05 -11.19
C TRP A 112 3.16 -15.43 -12.55
N PRO A 113 1.89 -15.87 -12.59
CA PRO A 113 0.94 -16.06 -11.47
C PRO A 113 1.12 -17.39 -10.72
N GLY A 114 1.98 -18.28 -11.23
CA GLY A 114 2.14 -19.64 -10.72
C GLY A 114 0.88 -20.50 -10.89
N ALA A 115 0.96 -21.74 -10.41
CA ALA A 115 -0.17 -22.66 -10.32
C ALA A 115 -0.89 -22.50 -8.96
N PRO A 116 -2.22 -22.63 -8.90
CA PRO A 116 -2.93 -22.69 -7.63
C PRO A 116 -2.50 -23.92 -6.81
N ALA A 117 -2.43 -23.77 -5.49
CA ALA A 117 -2.13 -24.84 -4.55
C ALA A 117 -3.17 -24.89 -3.41
N PRO A 118 -3.53 -26.07 -2.88
CA PRO A 118 -4.32 -26.20 -1.68
C PRO A 118 -3.72 -25.46 -0.48
N VAL A 119 -4.56 -24.83 0.34
CA VAL A 119 -4.13 -24.19 1.60
C VAL A 119 -3.42 -25.19 2.51
N ASP A 120 -3.90 -26.44 2.58
CA ASP A 120 -3.29 -27.47 3.43
C ASP A 120 -1.87 -27.84 2.99
N ASP A 121 -1.58 -27.84 1.69
CA ASP A 121 -0.22 -28.07 1.17
C ASP A 121 0.74 -26.96 1.60
N VAL A 122 0.27 -25.71 1.58
CA VAL A 122 1.05 -24.55 2.05
C VAL A 122 1.31 -24.64 3.55
N LEU A 123 0.31 -25.04 4.34
CA LEU A 123 0.47 -25.25 5.77
C LEU A 123 1.42 -26.41 6.09
N ALA A 124 1.40 -27.48 5.29
CA ALA A 124 2.33 -28.61 5.41
C ALA A 124 3.77 -28.19 5.05
N ALA A 125 3.97 -27.46 3.95
CA ALA A 125 5.27 -26.91 3.58
C ALA A 125 5.81 -25.94 4.64
N TYR A 126 4.95 -25.10 5.23
CA TYR A 126 5.32 -24.22 6.34
C TYR A 126 5.76 -25.03 7.58
N ARG A 127 5.02 -26.09 7.94
CA ARG A 127 5.36 -26.99 9.05
C ARG A 127 6.74 -27.62 8.84
N ALA A 128 7.00 -28.14 7.64
CA ALA A 128 8.30 -28.71 7.27
C ALA A 128 9.43 -27.68 7.38
N LEU A 129 9.19 -26.43 6.98
CA LEU A 129 10.18 -25.36 7.06
C LEU A 129 10.56 -24.98 8.49
N ILE A 130 9.61 -25.00 9.44
CA ILE A 130 9.87 -24.60 10.83
C ILE A 130 10.24 -25.78 11.74
N GLY A 131 10.03 -27.03 11.30
CA GLY A 131 10.30 -28.25 12.06
C GLY A 131 9.47 -28.39 13.35
N ARG A 132 8.30 -27.72 13.42
CA ARG A 132 7.40 -27.69 14.60
C ARG A 132 5.95 -27.72 14.14
N GLY A 133 5.10 -28.48 14.84
CA GLY A 133 3.75 -28.83 14.37
C GLY A 133 2.62 -28.67 15.37
N ASP A 134 2.66 -27.68 16.27
CA ASP A 134 1.54 -27.42 17.18
C ASP A 134 0.41 -26.60 16.53
N ASP A 135 -0.79 -26.66 17.13
CA ASP A 135 -1.99 -25.94 16.66
C ASP A 135 -1.81 -24.42 16.69
N LEU A 136 -0.97 -23.92 17.60
CA LEU A 136 -0.64 -22.50 17.70
C LEU A 136 0.09 -22.02 16.44
N MET A 137 1.06 -22.78 15.93
CA MET A 137 1.79 -22.48 14.68
C MET A 137 0.85 -22.52 13.48
N ARG A 138 -0.09 -23.46 13.44
CA ARG A 138 -1.12 -23.53 12.40
C ARG A 138 -1.97 -22.25 12.39
N ASN A 139 -2.46 -21.83 13.54
CA ASN A 139 -3.25 -20.60 13.68
C ASN A 139 -2.44 -19.35 13.26
N TRP A 140 -1.15 -19.30 13.57
CA TRP A 140 -0.27 -18.21 13.13
C TRP A 140 -0.07 -18.20 11.61
N ALA A 141 0.10 -19.36 11.00
CA ALA A 141 0.25 -19.51 9.55
C ALA A 141 -1.03 -19.09 8.81
N VAL A 142 -2.20 -19.49 9.31
CA VAL A 142 -3.51 -19.02 8.79
C VAL A 142 -3.62 -17.50 8.91
N GLY A 143 -3.21 -16.93 10.05
CA GLY A 143 -3.14 -15.49 10.23
C GLY A 143 -2.21 -14.82 9.21
N ALA A 144 -1.07 -15.43 8.89
CA ALA A 144 -0.13 -14.91 7.88
C ALA A 144 -0.67 -15.00 6.45
N LEU A 145 -1.38 -16.08 6.10
CA LEU A 145 -2.04 -16.20 4.80
C LEU A 145 -3.05 -15.06 4.58
N ARG A 146 -3.86 -14.74 5.59
CA ARG A 146 -4.77 -13.58 5.55
C ARG A 146 -4.02 -12.27 5.34
N ARG A 147 -2.94 -12.03 6.10
CA ARG A 147 -2.11 -10.82 5.92
C ARG A 147 -1.52 -10.72 4.51
N LEU A 148 -1.02 -11.82 3.96
CA LEU A 148 -0.46 -11.87 2.61
C LEU A 148 -1.53 -11.67 1.53
N HIS A 149 -2.75 -12.14 1.79
CA HIS A 149 -3.91 -11.88 0.95
C HIS A 149 -4.29 -10.39 0.95
N ASP A 150 -4.46 -9.81 2.14
CA ASP A 150 -4.82 -8.40 2.33
C ASP A 150 -3.77 -7.44 1.74
N SER A 151 -2.52 -7.91 1.64
CA SER A 151 -1.42 -7.15 1.04
C SER A 151 -1.14 -7.53 -0.42
N ALA A 152 -1.96 -8.38 -1.05
CA ALA A 152 -1.87 -8.80 -2.44
C ALA A 152 -0.55 -9.52 -2.85
N TRP A 153 0.15 -10.11 -1.86
CA TRP A 153 1.23 -11.07 -2.10
C TRP A 153 0.70 -12.45 -2.45
N LEU A 154 -0.49 -12.80 -1.94
CA LEU A 154 -1.21 -14.02 -2.27
C LEU A 154 -2.66 -13.71 -2.63
N VAL A 155 -3.31 -14.61 -3.36
CA VAL A 155 -4.77 -14.65 -3.49
C VAL A 155 -5.24 -15.94 -2.83
N VAL A 156 -6.08 -15.82 -1.80
CA VAL A 156 -6.58 -16.97 -1.03
C VAL A 156 -8.10 -17.01 -1.18
N GLY A 157 -8.64 -18.12 -1.66
CA GLY A 157 -10.07 -18.32 -1.91
C GLY A 157 -10.39 -19.78 -2.23
N ASP A 158 -11.58 -20.24 -1.87
CA ASP A 158 -12.06 -21.61 -2.15
C ASP A 158 -11.12 -22.73 -1.68
N GLY A 159 -10.40 -22.51 -0.56
CA GLY A 159 -9.40 -23.47 -0.04
C GLY A 159 -8.11 -23.54 -0.86
N LEU A 160 -7.93 -22.65 -1.83
CA LEU A 160 -6.74 -22.54 -2.69
C LEU A 160 -5.96 -21.25 -2.39
N VAL A 161 -4.67 -21.31 -2.72
CA VAL A 161 -3.70 -20.21 -2.68
C VAL A 161 -3.10 -20.04 -4.06
N ARG A 162 -2.99 -18.79 -4.52
CA ARG A 162 -2.26 -18.39 -5.74
C ARG A 162 -1.28 -17.28 -5.40
N LEU A 163 -0.25 -17.10 -6.22
CA LEU A 163 0.62 -15.94 -6.07
C LEU A 163 -0.11 -14.68 -6.49
N GLY A 164 -0.03 -13.67 -5.62
CA GLY A 164 -0.67 -12.39 -5.84
C GLY A 164 0.14 -11.50 -6.78
N PRO A 165 -0.49 -10.44 -7.32
CA PRO A 165 0.14 -9.51 -8.26
C PRO A 165 1.44 -8.89 -7.75
N ARG A 166 1.65 -8.72 -6.43
CA ARG A 166 2.94 -8.19 -5.93
C ARG A 166 4.13 -9.11 -6.20
N CYS A 167 3.94 -10.41 -6.41
CA CYS A 167 5.04 -11.30 -6.80
C CYS A 167 5.64 -10.95 -8.17
N ALA A 168 4.85 -10.37 -9.07
CA ALA A 168 5.34 -9.89 -10.37
C ALA A 168 6.22 -8.62 -10.27
N SER A 169 6.28 -7.98 -9.09
CA SER A 169 7.17 -6.84 -8.85
C SER A 169 8.62 -7.25 -8.55
N TRP A 170 8.91 -8.54 -8.43
CA TRP A 170 10.28 -9.01 -8.24
C TRP A 170 11.10 -8.78 -9.52
N PRO A 171 12.29 -8.15 -9.42
CA PRO A 171 13.14 -7.96 -10.59
C PRO A 171 13.58 -9.30 -11.19
N ALA A 172 13.56 -9.43 -12.52
CA ALA A 172 14.00 -10.64 -13.20
C ALA A 172 15.42 -11.10 -12.80
N GLY A 173 16.33 -10.16 -12.51
CA GLY A 173 17.68 -10.47 -12.01
C GLY A 173 17.71 -11.21 -10.66
N SER A 174 16.66 -11.07 -9.83
CA SER A 174 16.54 -11.77 -8.55
C SER A 174 16.03 -13.21 -8.68
N HIS A 175 15.48 -13.60 -9.83
CA HIS A 175 14.87 -14.92 -10.02
C HIS A 175 15.88 -16.05 -9.87
N ALA A 176 17.14 -15.86 -10.26
CA ALA A 176 18.18 -16.87 -10.07
C ALA A 176 18.39 -17.24 -8.59
N GLN A 177 18.45 -16.23 -7.71
CA GLN A 177 18.58 -16.43 -6.27
C GLN A 177 17.31 -17.04 -5.68
N LEU A 178 16.14 -16.59 -6.13
CA LEU A 178 14.86 -17.13 -5.68
C LEU A 178 14.70 -18.61 -6.05
N ARG A 179 15.09 -19.02 -7.27
CA ARG A 179 15.10 -20.44 -7.70
C ARG A 179 15.98 -21.27 -6.80
N GLU A 180 17.17 -20.78 -6.47
CA GLU A 180 18.09 -21.49 -5.59
C GLU A 180 17.51 -21.64 -4.18
N LEU A 181 16.86 -20.61 -3.66
CA LEU A 181 16.13 -20.69 -2.39
C LEU A 181 15.02 -21.75 -2.46
N MET A 182 14.21 -21.76 -3.52
CA MET A 182 13.13 -22.74 -3.69
C MET A 182 13.62 -24.19 -3.78
N ARG A 183 14.79 -24.44 -4.39
CA ARG A 183 15.38 -25.78 -4.43
C ARG A 183 15.77 -26.30 -3.06
N ARG A 184 16.21 -25.42 -2.15
CA ARG A 184 16.64 -25.77 -0.79
C ARG A 184 15.49 -25.93 0.20
N LEU A 185 14.32 -25.37 -0.11
CA LEU A 185 13.15 -25.52 0.76
C LEU A 185 12.61 -26.96 0.72
N PRO A 186 12.19 -27.50 1.89
CA PRO A 186 11.60 -28.83 1.97
C PRO A 186 10.34 -28.90 1.12
N ALA A 187 10.07 -30.07 0.52
CA ALA A 187 8.86 -30.26 -0.26
C ALA A 187 7.65 -30.49 0.66
N PRO A 188 6.43 -30.05 0.27
CA PRO A 188 5.21 -30.45 0.96
C PRO A 188 5.09 -31.98 0.88
N GLY A 189 5.14 -32.67 2.03
CA GLY A 189 4.90 -34.11 2.12
C GLY A 189 6.13 -35.01 2.29
N GLU A 190 7.35 -34.49 2.47
CA GLU A 190 8.56 -35.33 2.69
C GLU A 190 8.54 -36.15 4.01
N GLU A 191 7.54 -35.97 4.89
CA GLU A 191 7.31 -36.84 6.07
C GLU A 191 6.10 -37.77 5.95
N ALA A 192 5.40 -37.83 4.81
CA ALA A 192 4.26 -38.74 4.63
C ALA A 192 4.27 -39.36 3.23
N ALA A 193 5.14 -40.34 3.04
CA ALA A 193 5.05 -41.24 1.90
C ALA A 193 3.74 -42.03 1.97
N GLY A 194 2.90 -41.87 0.95
CA GLY A 194 1.76 -42.74 0.65
C GLY A 194 0.42 -42.02 0.73
N LEU A 195 0.00 -41.41 -0.38
CA LEU A 195 -1.36 -41.45 -0.92
C LEU A 195 -1.35 -40.76 -2.30
N ASP A 196 -1.84 -41.47 -3.31
CA ASP A 196 -1.89 -41.04 -4.72
C ASP A 196 -2.59 -39.69 -4.90
N VAL A 197 -1.89 -38.76 -5.56
CA VAL A 197 -2.46 -37.49 -6.01
C VAL A 197 -3.02 -37.68 -7.42
N LEU A 198 -4.34 -37.61 -7.56
CA LEU A 198 -5.01 -37.52 -8.86
C LEU A 198 -4.60 -36.21 -9.57
N PRO A 199 -4.34 -36.24 -10.90
CA PRO A 199 -3.96 -35.05 -11.63
C PRO A 199 -5.18 -34.13 -11.83
N ALA A 200 -5.13 -32.94 -11.24
CA ALA A 200 -6.02 -31.85 -11.62
C ALA A 200 -5.57 -31.30 -12.99
N ALA A 201 -6.21 -31.79 -14.06
CA ALA A 201 -6.09 -31.24 -15.39
C ALA A 201 -6.86 -29.92 -15.47
N GLY A 202 -6.14 -28.81 -15.36
CA GLY A 202 -6.62 -27.47 -15.70
C GLY A 202 -5.70 -26.86 -16.75
N ARG A 203 -6.18 -26.78 -17.99
CA ARG A 203 -5.53 -26.13 -19.14
C ARG A 203 -5.22 -24.67 -18.78
N ALA A 204 -3.96 -24.28 -18.76
CA ALA A 204 -3.55 -22.87 -18.78
C ALA A 204 -3.35 -22.46 -20.24
N GLU A 205 -4.42 -22.03 -20.90
CA GLU A 205 -4.31 -21.36 -22.21
C GLU A 205 -4.35 -19.83 -21.96
N GLY A 206 -3.26 -19.16 -22.36
CA GLY A 206 -3.02 -17.72 -22.21
C GLY A 206 -1.87 -17.41 -21.25
N ALA A 207 -0.69 -17.11 -21.79
CA ALA A 207 0.48 -16.76 -20.99
C ALA A 207 0.26 -15.41 -20.29
N ALA A 208 0.43 -15.38 -18.97
CA ALA A 208 0.43 -14.13 -18.24
C ALA A 208 1.67 -13.30 -18.62
N SER A 209 1.52 -11.98 -18.71
CA SER A 209 2.61 -11.10 -19.15
C SER A 209 2.69 -9.84 -18.30
N VAL A 210 3.91 -9.34 -18.11
CA VAL A 210 4.21 -8.07 -17.45
C VAL A 210 4.59 -7.06 -18.53
N THR A 211 3.85 -5.96 -18.64
CA THR A 211 4.21 -4.81 -19.47
C THR A 211 4.69 -3.70 -18.55
N VAL A 212 5.99 -3.40 -18.59
CA VAL A 212 6.60 -2.30 -17.84
C VAL A 212 6.18 -0.98 -18.50
N PRO A 213 5.85 0.08 -17.76
CA PRO A 213 5.54 1.37 -18.38
C PRO A 213 6.76 1.89 -19.14
N GLU A 214 6.52 2.56 -20.27
CA GLU A 214 7.55 3.37 -20.94
C GLU A 214 8.19 4.34 -19.95
N GLU A 215 9.40 4.85 -20.23
CA GLU A 215 10.23 5.60 -19.27
C GLU A 215 9.61 6.94 -18.83
N VAL A 216 8.56 6.88 -18.00
CA VAL A 216 7.69 8.01 -17.60
C VAL A 216 8.45 9.09 -16.83
N ASP A 217 9.64 8.76 -16.32
CA ASP A 217 10.48 9.66 -15.53
C ASP A 217 11.77 10.05 -16.28
N GLU A 218 12.03 9.59 -17.51
CA GLU A 218 13.30 9.84 -18.21
C GLU A 218 13.47 11.29 -18.63
N ASP A 219 12.38 12.02 -18.86
CA ASP A 219 12.41 13.47 -19.06
C ASP A 219 12.94 14.23 -17.83
N LEU A 220 12.76 13.67 -16.62
CA LEU A 220 13.27 14.22 -15.36
C LEU A 220 14.65 13.69 -14.98
N LEU A 221 14.88 12.41 -15.20
CA LEU A 221 16.08 11.70 -14.75
C LEU A 221 17.19 11.69 -15.79
N GLY A 222 16.87 11.64 -17.09
CA GLY A 222 17.84 11.62 -18.19
C GLY A 222 18.76 12.83 -18.27
N PRO A 223 18.33 14.06 -17.91
CA PRO A 223 19.23 15.21 -17.83
C PRO A 223 20.25 15.16 -16.69
N LEU A 224 20.10 14.24 -15.72
CA LEU A 224 20.99 14.10 -14.58
C LEU A 224 22.16 13.17 -14.91
N ASP A 225 23.34 13.46 -14.35
CA ASP A 225 24.40 12.46 -14.33
C ASP A 225 24.02 11.26 -13.45
N GLU A 226 24.69 10.12 -13.66
CA GLU A 226 24.40 8.86 -12.97
C GLU A 226 24.37 9.01 -11.45
N ARG A 227 25.29 9.82 -10.90
CA ARG A 227 25.37 10.05 -9.46
C ARG A 227 24.16 10.80 -8.93
N ARG A 228 23.78 11.91 -9.57
CA ARG A 228 22.63 12.73 -9.17
C ARG A 228 21.32 11.97 -9.35
N ARG A 229 21.23 11.16 -10.42
CA ARG A 229 20.11 10.24 -10.68
C ARG A 229 19.94 9.27 -9.52
N ALA A 230 21.02 8.58 -9.12
CA ALA A 230 21.01 7.68 -7.97
C ALA A 230 20.64 8.39 -6.65
N GLU A 231 21.16 9.60 -6.40
CA GLU A 231 20.83 10.39 -5.21
C GLU A 231 19.33 10.76 -5.14
N VAL A 232 18.71 11.11 -6.27
CA VAL A 232 17.27 11.42 -6.37
C VAL A 232 16.44 10.16 -6.14
N VAL A 233 16.79 9.05 -6.78
CA VAL A 233 16.10 7.75 -6.60
C VAL A 233 16.19 7.28 -5.15
N ALA A 234 17.37 7.35 -4.52
CA ALA A 234 17.54 7.02 -3.12
C ALA A 234 16.66 7.87 -2.20
N ALA A 235 16.61 9.18 -2.43
CA ALA A 235 15.75 10.08 -1.68
C ALA A 235 14.25 9.76 -1.90
N PHE A 236 13.84 9.47 -3.14
CA PHE A 236 12.48 9.04 -3.47
C PHE A 236 12.08 7.80 -2.68
N MET A 237 12.92 6.76 -2.70
CA MET A 237 12.72 5.53 -1.95
C MET A 237 12.58 5.78 -0.45
N ALA A 238 13.47 6.61 0.10
CA ALA A 238 13.51 6.94 1.51
C ALA A 238 12.23 7.67 1.95
N VAL A 239 11.83 8.74 1.28
CA VAL A 239 10.63 9.52 1.67
C VAL A 239 9.34 8.73 1.45
N GLU A 240 9.29 7.83 0.46
CA GLU A 240 8.11 7.01 0.18
C GLU A 240 7.98 5.82 1.13
N HIS A 241 9.07 5.16 1.55
CA HIS A 241 8.99 3.85 2.21
C HIS A 241 9.59 3.78 3.62
N ALA A 242 10.30 4.81 4.07
CA ALA A 242 10.71 4.88 5.46
C ALA A 242 9.49 4.93 6.40
N ALA A 243 9.62 4.28 7.56
CA ALA A 243 8.64 4.38 8.63
C ALA A 243 8.55 5.80 9.19
N GLU A 244 9.72 6.42 9.38
CA GLU A 244 9.88 7.73 9.98
C GLU A 244 10.33 8.77 8.93
N PRO A 245 10.00 10.06 9.12
CA PRO A 245 10.58 11.14 8.33
C PRO A 245 12.12 11.07 8.32
N VAL A 246 12.71 11.18 7.14
CA VAL A 246 14.15 11.02 6.96
C VAL A 246 14.87 12.35 7.10
N HIS A 247 16.00 12.34 7.82
CA HIS A 247 16.82 13.53 8.01
C HIS A 247 17.53 13.93 6.71
N GLU A 248 17.51 15.22 6.35
CA GLU A 248 18.07 15.71 5.08
C GLU A 248 19.58 15.49 4.93
N ALA A 249 20.32 15.49 6.04
CA ALA A 249 21.75 15.20 6.05
C ALA A 249 22.12 13.82 5.46
N ARG A 250 21.19 12.84 5.47
CA ARG A 250 21.43 11.48 4.95
C ARG A 250 21.25 11.37 3.44
N PHE A 251 20.54 12.31 2.82
CA PHE A 251 20.19 12.23 1.40
C PHE A 251 20.53 13.56 0.71
N PRO A 252 21.63 13.64 -0.05
CA PRO A 252 22.07 14.87 -0.71
C PRO A 252 20.97 15.55 -1.54
N ALA A 253 20.15 14.76 -2.24
CA ALA A 253 19.03 15.26 -3.03
C ALA A 253 17.96 16.00 -2.22
N LEU A 254 17.85 15.78 -0.90
CA LEU A 254 16.96 16.54 -0.02
C LEU A 254 17.53 17.91 0.36
N ARG A 255 18.85 18.08 0.33
CA ARG A 255 19.54 19.34 0.67
C ARG A 255 19.65 20.25 -0.53
N ASP A 256 19.96 19.69 -1.70
CA ASP A 256 20.09 20.44 -2.95
C ASP A 256 18.71 20.90 -3.45
N PRO A 257 18.44 22.21 -3.56
CA PRO A 257 17.16 22.72 -4.04
C PRO A 257 16.78 22.28 -5.46
N VAL A 258 17.76 22.00 -6.33
CA VAL A 258 17.52 21.56 -7.71
C VAL A 258 17.06 20.10 -7.70
N LEU A 259 17.83 19.21 -7.07
CA LEU A 259 17.47 17.79 -6.97
C LEU A 259 16.16 17.60 -6.18
N ARG A 260 15.93 18.43 -5.16
CA ARG A 260 14.67 18.40 -4.40
C ARG A 260 13.46 18.78 -5.24
N ARG A 261 13.60 19.66 -6.25
CA ARG A 261 12.51 19.96 -7.19
C ARG A 261 12.21 18.77 -8.09
N VAL A 262 13.25 18.10 -8.61
CA VAL A 262 13.08 16.87 -9.39
C VAL A 262 12.35 15.81 -8.57
N LEU A 263 12.78 15.58 -7.33
CA LEU A 263 12.11 14.67 -6.39
C LEU A 263 10.64 15.05 -6.15
N ALA A 264 10.36 16.33 -5.94
CA ALA A 264 8.98 16.80 -5.73
C ALA A 264 8.10 16.55 -6.97
N GLU A 265 8.64 16.72 -8.18
CA GLU A 265 7.92 16.46 -9.42
C GLU A 265 7.67 14.95 -9.63
N LEU A 266 8.65 14.09 -9.36
CA LEU A 266 8.49 12.63 -9.38
C LEU A 266 7.38 12.16 -8.45
N LEU A 267 7.30 12.75 -7.26
CA LEU A 267 6.23 12.50 -6.28
C LEU A 267 4.88 13.02 -6.79
N GLN A 268 4.85 14.21 -7.37
CA GLN A 268 3.62 14.83 -7.88
C GLN A 268 2.97 14.01 -9.00
N ARG A 269 3.77 13.45 -9.92
CA ARG A 269 3.29 12.52 -10.96
C ARG A 269 2.57 11.30 -10.40
N ARG A 270 2.86 10.95 -9.14
CA ARG A 270 2.29 9.82 -8.39
C ARG A 270 1.23 10.27 -7.36
N GLY A 271 0.75 11.51 -7.46
CA GLY A 271 -0.28 12.06 -6.56
C GLY A 271 0.24 12.32 -5.13
N ARG A 272 1.56 12.37 -4.97
CA ARG A 272 2.26 12.61 -3.71
C ARG A 272 2.80 14.03 -3.67
N VAL A 273 3.06 14.51 -2.46
CA VAL A 273 3.73 15.80 -2.23
C VAL A 273 4.88 15.59 -1.27
N LEU A 274 5.96 16.33 -1.47
CA LEU A 274 7.07 16.34 -0.53
C LEU A 274 6.68 17.18 0.70
N VAL A 275 6.69 16.56 1.88
CA VAL A 275 6.32 17.18 3.15
C VAL A 275 7.59 17.46 3.95
N GLN A 276 7.78 18.73 4.26
CA GLN A 276 8.90 19.23 5.05
C GLN A 276 8.53 19.28 6.54
N GLY A 277 9.35 18.65 7.38
CA GLY A 277 9.44 18.89 8.82
C GLY A 277 10.50 19.95 9.13
N ARG A 278 11.08 19.96 10.34
CA ARG A 278 12.13 20.94 10.67
C ARG A 278 13.42 20.70 9.87
N GLU A 279 13.95 19.48 9.97
CA GLU A 279 15.17 19.00 9.27
C GLU A 279 14.93 17.62 8.65
N THR A 280 13.66 17.21 8.61
CA THR A 280 13.22 15.89 8.16
C THR A 280 12.23 16.02 7.02
N TRP A 281 12.19 15.00 6.19
CA TRP A 281 11.37 14.96 4.99
C TRP A 281 10.62 13.64 4.91
N THR A 282 9.39 13.69 4.41
CA THR A 282 8.61 12.51 4.06
C THR A 282 7.72 12.86 2.88
N SER A 283 7.05 11.88 2.28
CA SER A 283 6.01 12.15 1.30
C SER A 283 4.62 12.08 1.92
N GLY A 284 3.71 12.91 1.43
CA GLY A 284 2.29 12.95 1.78
C GLY A 284 1.39 12.75 0.58
N TYR A 285 0.08 12.62 0.80
CA TYR A 285 -0.91 12.65 -0.28
C TYR A 285 -1.25 14.09 -0.64
N ALA A 286 -1.35 14.38 -1.94
CA ALA A 286 -1.82 15.68 -2.39
C ALA A 286 -3.27 15.94 -1.91
N ASP A 287 -3.56 17.16 -1.44
CA ASP A 287 -4.85 17.48 -0.85
C ASP A 287 -6.05 17.31 -1.81
N GLY A 288 -5.80 17.38 -3.14
CA GLY A 288 -6.81 17.19 -4.19
C GLY A 288 -7.06 15.73 -4.59
N THR A 289 -6.11 14.81 -4.38
CA THR A 289 -6.29 13.39 -4.71
C THR A 289 -7.18 12.66 -3.70
N ALA A 290 -7.19 13.11 -2.43
CA ALA A 290 -8.02 12.55 -1.38
C ALA A 290 -9.54 12.66 -1.64
N SER A 291 -9.99 13.71 -2.34
CA SER A 291 -11.40 13.95 -2.68
C SER A 291 -11.96 12.99 -3.74
N GLY A 292 -11.12 12.44 -4.62
CA GLY A 292 -11.54 11.55 -5.71
C GLY A 292 -11.59 10.06 -5.33
N THR A 293 -10.95 9.68 -4.22
CA THR A 293 -10.88 8.28 -3.77
C THR A 293 -12.22 7.77 -3.22
N GLY A 294 -13.13 8.66 -2.83
CA GLY A 294 -14.41 8.33 -2.19
C GLY A 294 -15.61 8.00 -3.10
N GLY A 295 -15.44 7.92 -4.43
CA GLY A 295 -16.56 7.84 -5.38
C GLY A 295 -16.66 6.60 -6.28
N GLY A 296 -15.83 5.57 -6.12
CA GLY A 296 -15.81 4.41 -7.02
C GLY A 296 -16.62 3.22 -6.51
N THR A 297 -17.85 3.04 -7.01
CA THR A 297 -18.72 1.86 -6.79
C THR A 297 -18.26 0.64 -7.60
N GLY A 298 -17.07 0.12 -7.30
CA GLY A 298 -16.52 -1.10 -7.90
C GLY A 298 -16.04 -2.06 -6.82
N GLY A 299 -17.00 -2.69 -6.12
CA GLY A 299 -16.73 -3.62 -5.02
C GLY A 299 -16.22 -4.97 -5.52
N GLY A 300 -14.91 -5.19 -5.41
CA GLY A 300 -14.35 -6.52 -5.15
C GLY A 300 -14.10 -6.69 -3.64
N PRO A 301 -14.29 -7.89 -3.06
CA PRO A 301 -14.04 -8.12 -1.64
C PRO A 301 -12.53 -8.09 -1.39
N GLY A 302 -12.03 -6.95 -0.90
CA GLY A 302 -10.60 -6.74 -0.63
C GLY A 302 -10.13 -5.28 -0.67
N ALA A 303 -11.04 -4.29 -0.56
CA ALA A 303 -10.73 -2.86 -0.67
C ALA A 303 -9.93 -2.32 0.53
N GLY A 304 -8.60 -2.42 0.48
CA GLY A 304 -7.70 -1.93 1.52
C GLY A 304 -7.56 -0.40 1.55
N THR A 305 -7.44 0.17 2.77
CA THR A 305 -6.99 1.53 3.20
C THR A 305 -7.89 2.77 3.16
N VAL A 306 -9.09 2.74 2.61
CA VAL A 306 -10.13 3.53 3.30
C VAL A 306 -10.60 2.61 4.41
N PRO A 307 -10.37 2.93 5.70
CA PRO A 307 -10.92 2.10 6.76
C PRO A 307 -12.41 1.94 6.49
N ASP A 308 -12.90 0.72 6.62
CA ASP A 308 -14.33 0.46 6.67
C ASP A 308 -14.96 1.28 7.82
N GLU A 309 -16.29 1.27 7.90
CA GLU A 309 -16.97 2.08 8.91
C GLU A 309 -16.51 1.74 10.33
N ALA A 310 -16.34 0.45 10.63
CA ALA A 310 -15.74 -0.06 11.86
C ALA A 310 -14.33 0.50 12.09
N GLY A 311 -13.44 0.41 11.10
CA GLY A 311 -12.09 0.93 11.16
C GLY A 311 -12.04 2.45 11.37
N ARG A 312 -12.94 3.22 10.74
CA ARG A 312 -13.02 4.67 10.95
C ARG A 312 -13.47 5.00 12.38
N ALA A 313 -14.47 4.29 12.90
CA ALA A 313 -14.95 4.48 14.27
C ALA A 313 -13.85 4.16 15.30
N VAL A 314 -13.16 3.03 15.14
CA VAL A 314 -12.04 2.64 16.01
C VAL A 314 -10.89 3.63 15.92
N LEU A 315 -10.51 4.07 14.71
CA LEU A 315 -9.46 5.07 14.52
C LEU A 315 -9.84 6.40 15.20
N ALA A 316 -11.10 6.84 15.09
CA ALA A 316 -11.57 8.03 15.75
C ALA A 316 -11.44 7.93 17.29
N LEU A 317 -11.82 6.80 17.89
CA LEU A 317 -11.64 6.56 19.32
C LEU A 317 -10.16 6.63 19.72
N VAL A 318 -9.26 5.96 19.00
CA VAL A 318 -7.81 6.04 19.27
C VAL A 318 -7.34 7.49 19.20
N LEU A 319 -7.73 8.25 18.18
CA LEU A 319 -7.32 9.66 18.05
C LEU A 319 -7.91 10.56 19.15
N VAL A 320 -9.14 10.33 19.58
CA VAL A 320 -9.74 11.09 20.68
C VAL A 320 -8.94 10.90 21.97
N HIS A 321 -8.71 9.64 22.35
CA HIS A 321 -8.06 9.33 23.64
C HIS A 321 -6.55 9.56 23.62
N SER A 322 -5.87 9.34 22.49
CA SER A 322 -4.42 9.55 22.39
C SER A 322 -4.03 10.98 22.00
N VAL A 323 -4.85 11.72 21.26
CA VAL A 323 -4.47 13.03 20.71
C VAL A 323 -5.37 14.13 21.25
N ALA A 324 -6.69 14.02 21.08
CA ALA A 324 -7.60 15.13 21.39
C ALA A 324 -7.64 15.46 22.88
N ILE A 325 -7.81 14.45 23.75
CA ILE A 325 -7.85 14.63 25.21
C ILE A 325 -6.50 15.15 25.73
N PRO A 326 -5.34 14.50 25.48
CA PRO A 326 -4.05 15.02 25.96
C PRO A 326 -3.72 16.42 25.43
N ARG A 327 -4.13 16.76 24.19
CA ARG A 327 -3.95 18.10 23.64
C ARG A 327 -4.83 19.14 24.34
N ALA A 328 -6.07 18.81 24.66
CA ALA A 328 -6.96 19.68 25.43
C ALA A 328 -6.42 19.93 26.86
N GLU A 329 -5.74 18.95 27.43
CA GLU A 329 -5.05 19.04 28.73
C GLU A 329 -3.69 19.75 28.67
N GLY A 330 -3.23 20.14 27.47
CA GLY A 330 -1.94 20.80 27.27
C GLY A 330 -0.72 19.86 27.34
N LEU A 331 -0.93 18.55 27.33
CA LEU A 331 0.11 17.52 27.40
C LEU A 331 0.72 17.20 26.03
N LEU A 332 0.05 17.57 24.94
CA LEU A 332 0.50 17.33 23.57
C LEU A 332 0.53 18.64 22.76
N PRO A 333 1.62 18.97 22.06
CA PRO A 333 1.67 20.14 21.19
C PRO A 333 0.59 20.14 20.10
N ALA A 334 0.14 21.33 19.69
CA ALA A 334 -0.94 21.50 18.71
C ALA A 334 -0.65 20.81 17.36
N ASP A 335 0.61 20.80 16.91
CA ASP A 335 1.01 20.24 15.62
C ASP A 335 1.55 18.79 15.70
N SER A 336 1.65 18.21 16.90
CA SER A 336 2.19 16.86 17.09
C SER A 336 1.11 15.80 16.97
N TRP A 337 1.23 14.90 16.00
CA TRP A 337 0.33 13.74 15.83
C TRP A 337 0.91 12.45 16.40
N LEU A 338 2.16 12.47 16.86
CA LEU A 338 2.75 11.37 17.61
C LEU A 338 2.43 11.57 19.09
N SER A 339 1.55 10.72 19.59
CA SER A 339 1.17 10.75 20.99
C SER A 339 1.95 9.71 21.80
N PRO A 340 2.55 10.11 22.94
CA PRO A 340 3.06 9.16 23.93
C PRO A 340 1.95 8.59 24.84
N PHE A 341 0.68 8.96 24.62
CA PHE A 341 -0.46 8.57 25.45
C PHE A 341 -1.28 7.47 24.76
N PRO A 342 -1.03 6.18 25.10
CA PRO A 342 -1.72 5.07 24.45
C PRO A 342 -3.19 4.97 24.89
N THR A 343 -4.09 4.73 23.94
CA THR A 343 -5.47 4.33 24.21
C THR A 343 -5.52 2.85 24.57
N GLN A 344 -5.88 2.53 25.82
CA GLN A 344 -5.94 1.15 26.29
C GLN A 344 -7.04 0.35 25.58
N VAL A 345 -6.84 -0.96 25.40
CA VAL A 345 -7.82 -1.80 24.69
C VAL A 345 -9.13 -1.92 25.48
N GLU A 346 -9.07 -1.93 26.80
CA GLU A 346 -10.24 -1.90 27.69
C GLU A 346 -11.05 -0.63 27.48
N GLU A 347 -10.39 0.50 27.24
CA GLU A 347 -11.06 1.78 26.97
C GLU A 347 -11.79 1.74 25.62
N LEU A 348 -11.14 1.18 24.59
CA LEU A 348 -11.79 0.95 23.29
C LEU A 348 -13.01 0.05 23.43
N ARG A 349 -12.92 -1.01 24.23
CA ARG A 349 -14.03 -1.95 24.48
C ARG A 349 -15.19 -1.31 25.23
N ARG A 350 -14.94 -0.31 26.09
CA ARG A 350 -15.98 0.43 26.82
C ARG A 350 -16.73 1.42 25.93
N HIS A 351 -16.05 2.03 24.96
CA HIS A 351 -16.61 3.12 24.15
C HIS A 351 -17.06 2.70 22.75
N THR A 352 -16.70 1.50 22.29
CA THR A 352 -17.19 0.97 21.02
C THR A 352 -18.52 0.23 21.17
N MET A 353 -19.35 0.29 20.12
CA MET A 353 -20.54 -0.56 19.98
C MET A 353 -20.26 -1.85 19.20
N LEU A 354 -19.01 -2.04 18.74
CA LEU A 354 -18.62 -3.18 17.92
C LEU A 354 -18.42 -4.45 18.78
N PRO A 355 -18.80 -5.63 18.26
CA PRO A 355 -18.39 -6.90 18.84
C PRO A 355 -16.87 -7.02 18.95
N ILE A 356 -16.38 -7.75 19.95
CA ILE A 356 -14.94 -7.90 20.22
C ILE A 356 -14.16 -8.38 18.99
N GLY A 357 -14.69 -9.36 18.26
CA GLY A 357 -14.04 -9.90 17.06
C GLY A 357 -13.90 -8.86 15.93
N GLU A 358 -14.88 -7.97 15.79
CA GLU A 358 -14.88 -6.90 14.79
C GLU A 358 -13.92 -5.77 15.20
N LEU A 359 -13.90 -5.40 16.48
CA LEU A 359 -12.91 -4.47 17.03
C LEU A 359 -11.48 -4.96 16.78
N GLU A 360 -11.20 -6.23 17.06
CA GLU A 360 -9.87 -6.82 16.86
C GLU A 360 -9.49 -6.90 15.36
N ALA A 361 -10.46 -7.19 14.49
CA ALA A 361 -10.25 -7.16 13.04
C ALA A 361 -9.97 -5.74 12.53
N ALA A 362 -10.70 -4.74 13.01
CA ALA A 362 -10.49 -3.33 12.69
C ALA A 362 -9.11 -2.85 13.17
N LEU A 363 -8.73 -3.12 14.42
CA LEU A 363 -7.41 -2.78 14.95
C LEU A 363 -6.28 -3.44 14.17
N ARG A 364 -6.45 -4.72 13.79
CA ARG A 364 -5.48 -5.41 12.93
C ARG A 364 -5.35 -4.72 11.58
N SER A 365 -6.46 -4.39 10.93
CA SER A 365 -6.45 -3.73 9.62
C SER A 365 -5.83 -2.33 9.67
N LEU A 366 -6.15 -1.54 10.71
CA LEU A 366 -5.54 -0.23 10.95
C LEU A 366 -4.03 -0.32 11.20
N ARG A 367 -3.56 -1.35 11.92
CA ARG A 367 -2.13 -1.61 12.11
C ARG A 367 -1.43 -1.97 10.81
N HIS A 368 -2.07 -2.78 9.97
CA HIS A 368 -1.55 -3.13 8.65
C HIS A 368 -1.44 -1.91 7.74
N ALA A 369 -2.40 -0.99 7.82
CA ALA A 369 -2.35 0.28 7.12
C ALA A 369 -1.31 1.27 7.70
N GLY A 370 -0.73 0.98 8.87
CA GLY A 370 0.16 1.90 9.60
C GLY A 370 -0.55 3.12 10.17
N LEU A 371 -1.88 3.07 10.28
CA LEU A 371 -2.71 4.14 10.86
C LEU A 371 -2.68 4.08 12.38
N VAL A 372 -2.49 2.91 12.99
CA VAL A 372 -2.27 2.79 14.43
C VAL A 372 -1.05 1.93 14.71
N SER A 373 -0.35 2.25 15.80
CA SER A 373 0.75 1.46 16.34
C SER A 373 0.35 0.92 17.70
N GLN A 374 0.71 -0.34 17.98
CA GLN A 374 0.50 -0.91 19.30
C GLN A 374 1.76 -0.66 20.15
N VAL A 375 1.59 -0.05 21.31
CA VAL A 375 2.65 0.16 22.28
C VAL A 375 2.47 -0.88 23.38
N LYS A 376 3.51 -1.66 23.67
CA LYS A 376 3.47 -2.63 24.76
C LYS A 376 3.63 -1.92 26.10
N ALA A 377 2.75 -2.23 27.05
CA ALA A 377 2.83 -1.75 28.42
C ALA A 377 3.18 -2.94 29.34
N GLY A 378 4.45 -3.35 29.36
CA GLY A 378 4.91 -4.44 30.24
C GLY A 378 4.17 -5.76 30.02
N GLU A 379 3.65 -6.36 31.10
CA GLU A 379 2.89 -7.61 31.10
C GLU A 379 1.38 -7.44 30.80
N GLU A 380 0.87 -6.21 30.81
CA GLU A 380 -0.54 -5.92 30.55
C GLU A 380 -0.84 -5.73 29.05
N ALA A 381 -2.13 -5.76 28.70
CA ALA A 381 -2.58 -5.49 27.35
C ALA A 381 -2.12 -4.09 26.93
N GLY A 382 -1.20 -4.02 25.98
CA GLY A 382 -0.68 -2.75 25.47
C GLY A 382 -1.76 -1.91 24.78
N GLY A 383 -1.61 -0.59 24.81
CA GLY A 383 -2.53 0.33 24.15
C GLY A 383 -2.12 0.72 22.73
N TYR A 384 -2.93 1.56 22.11
CA TYR A 384 -2.79 1.99 20.72
C TYR A 384 -2.52 3.49 20.63
N VAL A 385 -1.60 3.87 19.74
CA VAL A 385 -1.26 5.26 19.42
C VAL A 385 -1.39 5.49 17.91
N PRO A 386 -1.43 6.75 17.44
CA PRO A 386 -1.39 7.04 16.01
C PRO A 386 -0.13 6.47 15.38
N GLY A 387 -0.28 5.84 14.21
CA GLY A 387 0.80 5.20 13.48
C GLY A 387 1.59 6.14 12.57
N PRO A 388 2.62 5.63 11.88
CA PRO A 388 3.53 6.44 11.05
C PRO A 388 2.85 7.17 9.87
N GLN A 389 1.66 6.74 9.44
CA GLN A 389 0.93 7.44 8.36
C GLN A 389 0.60 8.90 8.72
N PHE A 390 0.50 9.24 10.01
CA PHE A 390 0.22 10.62 10.44
C PHE A 390 1.36 11.59 10.14
N HIS A 391 2.61 11.12 9.99
CA HIS A 391 3.71 11.95 9.51
C HIS A 391 3.47 12.49 8.10
N ARG A 392 2.74 11.72 7.30
CA ARG A 392 2.52 11.95 5.87
C ARG A 392 1.35 12.91 5.60
N LEU A 393 0.68 13.39 6.64
CA LEU A 393 -0.33 14.42 6.51
C LEU A 393 0.32 15.77 6.18
N THR A 394 -0.17 16.42 5.12
CA THR A 394 0.17 17.81 4.78
C THR A 394 -0.32 18.76 5.88
N GLY A 395 0.23 19.98 5.93
CA GLY A 395 -0.26 21.01 6.85
C GLY A 395 -1.79 21.24 6.75
N PRO A 396 -2.36 21.43 5.54
CA PRO A 396 -3.80 21.51 5.36
C PRO A 396 -4.57 20.26 5.81
N ALA A 397 -4.10 19.04 5.49
CA ALA A 397 -4.76 17.81 5.93
C ALA A 397 -4.75 17.66 7.46
N ARG A 398 -3.63 17.99 8.12
CA ARG A 398 -3.53 18.00 9.60
C ARG A 398 -4.54 18.97 10.21
N ARG A 399 -4.66 20.19 9.67
CA ARG A 399 -5.64 21.17 10.16
C ARG A 399 -7.08 20.67 9.99
N ARG A 400 -7.41 20.12 8.83
CA ARG A 400 -8.75 19.55 8.58
C ARG A 400 -9.06 18.43 9.55
N LEU A 401 -8.13 17.49 9.75
CA LEU A 401 -8.31 16.40 10.70
C LEU A 401 -8.43 16.92 12.15
N GLN A 402 -7.67 17.94 12.52
CA GLN A 402 -7.78 18.58 13.84
C GLN A 402 -9.17 19.15 14.06
N GLU A 403 -9.74 19.83 13.07
CA GLU A 403 -11.11 20.33 13.13
C GLU A 403 -12.13 19.20 13.30
N GLU A 404 -12.00 18.09 12.55
CA GLU A 404 -12.86 16.91 12.74
C GLU A 404 -12.76 16.34 14.15
N LEU A 405 -11.54 16.26 14.71
CA LEU A 405 -11.35 15.76 16.08
C LEU A 405 -11.96 16.69 17.13
N ILE A 406 -11.89 18.01 16.93
CA ILE A 406 -12.57 18.97 17.80
C ILE A 406 -14.09 18.74 17.77
N LEU A 407 -14.65 18.54 16.57
CA LEU A 407 -16.07 18.27 16.39
C LEU A 407 -16.49 16.93 17.02
N ALA A 408 -15.64 15.91 16.94
CA ALA A 408 -15.89 14.58 17.51
C ALA A 408 -15.76 14.54 19.03
N ALA A 409 -14.69 15.11 19.59
CA ALA A 409 -14.40 15.04 21.03
C ALA A 409 -15.24 16.01 21.86
N GLY A 410 -15.63 17.16 21.29
CA GLY A 410 -16.32 18.22 22.02
C GLY A 410 -17.30 19.01 21.13
N PRO A 411 -18.38 18.37 20.61
CA PRO A 411 -19.28 18.98 19.64
C PRO A 411 -19.97 20.25 20.12
N HIS A 412 -20.11 20.44 21.43
CA HIS A 412 -20.80 21.59 22.04
C HIS A 412 -19.85 22.65 22.58
N THR A 413 -18.54 22.55 22.31
CA THR A 413 -17.56 23.54 22.76
C THR A 413 -17.60 24.83 21.91
N PRO A 414 -17.19 25.99 22.46
CA PRO A 414 -17.05 27.22 21.67
C PRO A 414 -16.10 27.05 20.47
N LEU A 415 -15.07 26.22 20.62
CA LEU A 415 -14.14 25.90 19.54
C LEU A 415 -14.83 25.13 18.40
N ALA A 416 -15.67 24.14 18.71
CA ALA A 416 -16.49 23.46 17.71
C ALA A 416 -17.47 24.40 17.00
N ALA A 417 -18.07 25.35 17.72
CA ALA A 417 -18.92 26.38 17.11
C ALA A 417 -18.14 27.25 16.11
N ALA A 418 -16.92 27.67 16.46
CA ALA A 418 -16.03 28.44 15.59
C ALA A 418 -15.59 27.66 14.35
N VAL A 419 -15.32 26.35 14.48
CA VAL A 419 -15.03 25.47 13.33
C VAL A 419 -16.22 25.41 12.38
N ARG A 420 -17.44 25.19 12.89
CA ARG A 420 -18.66 25.15 12.05
C ARG A 420 -18.92 26.49 11.36
N ALA A 421 -18.70 27.61 12.04
CA ALA A 421 -18.91 28.94 11.47
C ALA A 421 -17.96 29.23 10.31
N ARG A 422 -16.72 28.73 10.35
CA ARG A 422 -15.71 28.92 9.29
C ARG A 422 -15.96 28.08 8.04
N ARG A 423 -16.71 26.98 8.17
CA ARG A 423 -17.05 26.05 7.08
C ARG A 423 -18.34 26.43 6.34
N ARG A 424 -19.14 27.32 6.93
CA ARG A 424 -20.27 27.98 6.27
C ARG A 424 -19.76 29.15 5.46
#